data_AF-A0A2P2LIB5-F1
#
_entry.id   AF-A0A2P2LIB5-F1
#
_cell.length_a   1.000
_cell.length_b   1.000
_cell.length_c   1.000
_cell.angle_alpha   90.00
_cell.angle_beta   90.00
_cell.angle_gamma   90.00
#
_symmetry.space_group_name_H-M   'P 1'
#
loop_
_entity.id
_entity.type
_entity.pdbx_description
1 polymer ?
#
loop_
_entity_poly.entity_id
_entity_poly.type
_entity_poly.pdbx_seq_one_letter_code
_entity_poly.pdbx_strand_id
1 'polypeptide(L)'
;MIFPCSDFRHAVMTPAILLMSEYLMRCPILSGRDIAIGSFLCSLVLSVFRQSEKFCPEAIVFIRTLLMAATGRKPASSEESQIYHLMELKPLGNLLCIHNHVNEISPLNFFLLMDMPDDSSFFSTDNFRASVLATMIDTLRGFVDSYNKFSSFPEIFLPISSLLLELAQQDNLPGALRDKSKDVAQLINKKAVEHHTLRQPLQMRRQKPVPLKLLNPKFEENYVKGRDYDPDRERAERRKLRKLLKQEAKGAARELRKDNHFILEVKEKERALREEERVEKYGKARAFLQEQEHAFKSGQLGKGRKRRR
;
A
#
# COMPACT_ATOMS: atom_id res chain seq x y z
N MET A 1 -9.39 19.35 31.05
CA MET A 1 -10.05 19.01 29.77
C MET A 1 -11.00 17.86 30.05
N ILE A 2 -12.29 18.00 29.71
CA ILE A 2 -13.33 16.97 29.95
C ILE A 2 -13.38 15.94 28.80
N PHE A 3 -12.96 16.34 27.60
CA PHE A 3 -12.95 15.52 26.40
C PHE A 3 -11.51 15.24 25.90
N PRO A 4 -11.27 14.10 25.22
CA PRO A 4 -9.97 13.78 24.63
C PRO A 4 -9.65 14.70 23.44
N CYS A 5 -8.42 15.23 23.41
CA CYS A 5 -7.94 16.13 22.35
C CYS A 5 -7.11 15.41 21.27
N SER A 6 -6.67 14.19 21.54
CA SER A 6 -5.79 13.38 20.66
C SER A 6 -6.51 12.73 19.48
N ASP A 7 -7.83 12.53 19.57
CA ASP A 7 -8.57 11.76 18.58
C ASP A 7 -8.52 12.39 17.18
N PHE A 8 -8.55 11.55 16.14
CA PHE A 8 -8.57 12.03 14.76
C PHE A 8 -9.79 12.92 14.49
N ARG A 9 -10.98 12.48 14.93
CA ARG A 9 -12.25 13.21 14.89
C ARG A 9 -13.02 12.96 16.19
N HIS A 10 -13.52 14.02 16.80
CA HIS A 10 -14.33 13.96 18.02
C HIS A 10 -15.56 14.85 17.85
N ALA A 11 -16.73 14.34 18.24
CA ALA A 11 -18.02 15.01 17.99
C ALA A 11 -18.12 16.42 18.59
N VAL A 12 -17.40 16.68 19.69
CA VAL A 12 -17.41 17.98 20.38
C VAL A 12 -16.12 18.78 20.15
N MET A 13 -14.97 18.12 20.12
CA MET A 13 -13.68 18.83 20.11
C MET A 13 -13.32 19.30 18.71
N THR A 14 -13.63 18.53 17.68
CA THR A 14 -13.41 18.96 16.29
C THR A 14 -14.19 20.23 15.94
N PRO A 15 -15.52 20.34 16.19
CA PRO A 15 -16.22 21.59 15.92
C PRO A 15 -15.77 22.73 16.84
N ALA A 16 -15.41 22.46 18.11
CA ALA A 16 -14.86 23.49 18.99
C ALA A 16 -13.54 24.07 18.44
N ILE A 17 -12.62 23.23 17.96
CA ILE A 17 -11.38 23.68 17.33
C ILE A 17 -11.65 24.50 16.07
N LEU A 18 -12.59 24.06 15.23
CA LEU A 18 -12.97 24.79 14.02
C LEU A 18 -13.53 26.17 14.35
N LEU A 19 -14.40 26.25 15.35
CA LEU A 19 -14.98 27.51 15.83
C LEU A 19 -13.90 28.43 16.41
N MET A 20 -12.94 27.90 17.18
CA MET A 20 -11.80 28.69 17.65
C MET A 20 -10.93 29.22 16.51
N SER A 21 -10.63 28.39 15.50
CA SER A 21 -9.88 28.85 14.32
C SER A 21 -10.65 29.89 13.51
N GLU A 22 -11.98 29.77 13.45
CA GLU A 22 -12.84 30.73 12.78
C GLU A 22 -12.80 32.09 13.48
N TYR A 23 -12.90 32.11 14.82
CA TYR A 23 -12.77 33.34 15.60
C TYR A 23 -11.40 34.00 15.41
N LEU A 24 -10.32 33.23 15.36
CA LEU A 24 -8.96 33.77 15.17
C LEU A 24 -8.73 34.38 13.78
N MET A 25 -9.41 33.89 12.75
CA MET A 25 -9.23 34.39 11.38
C MET A 25 -10.25 35.44 10.95
N ARG A 26 -11.54 35.26 11.29
CA ARG A 26 -12.63 36.06 10.72
C ARG A 26 -12.94 37.30 11.53
N CYS A 27 -12.63 37.32 12.83
CA CYS A 27 -12.93 38.45 13.68
C CYS A 27 -11.90 39.57 13.49
N PRO A 28 -12.33 40.77 13.06
CA PRO A 28 -11.42 41.92 12.99
C PRO A 28 -11.03 42.35 14.41
N ILE A 29 -9.75 42.64 14.60
CA ILE A 29 -9.23 43.15 15.86
C ILE A 29 -9.46 44.67 15.86
N LEU A 30 -10.41 45.15 16.68
CA LEU A 30 -10.74 46.57 16.75
C LEU A 30 -10.35 47.17 18.10
N SER A 31 -10.49 46.39 19.17
CA SER A 31 -10.26 46.81 20.55
C SER A 31 -9.14 46.00 21.21
N GLY A 32 -8.59 46.52 22.32
CA GLY A 32 -7.66 45.75 23.15
C GLY A 32 -8.33 44.54 23.81
N ARG A 33 -9.66 44.56 24.01
CA ARG A 33 -10.44 43.41 24.47
C ARG A 33 -10.39 42.26 23.47
N ASP A 34 -10.53 42.54 22.19
CA ASP A 34 -10.43 41.53 21.11
C ASP A 34 -9.06 40.86 21.12
N ILE A 35 -8.00 41.63 21.38
CA ILE A 35 -6.64 41.13 21.53
C ILE A 35 -6.54 40.19 22.74
N ALA A 36 -7.14 40.56 23.87
CA ALA A 36 -7.18 39.68 25.05
C ALA A 36 -7.95 38.38 24.77
N ILE A 37 -9.09 38.43 24.07
CA ILE A 37 -9.87 37.25 23.70
C ILE A 37 -9.07 36.35 22.76
N GLY A 38 -8.50 36.91 21.70
CA GLY A 38 -7.67 36.16 20.75
C GLY A 38 -6.42 35.57 21.42
N SER A 39 -5.80 36.30 22.35
CA SER A 39 -4.66 35.81 23.14
C SER A 39 -5.02 34.58 23.98
N PHE A 40 -6.20 34.61 24.59
CA PHE A 40 -6.73 33.49 25.36
C PHE A 40 -7.07 32.30 24.46
N LEU A 41 -7.71 32.54 23.31
CA LEU A 41 -7.99 31.49 22.32
C LEU A 41 -6.71 30.82 21.83
N CYS A 42 -5.64 31.57 21.54
CA CYS A 42 -4.33 31.01 21.21
C CYS A 42 -3.77 30.13 22.33
N SER A 43 -3.92 30.54 23.59
CA SER A 43 -3.49 29.72 24.74
C SER A 43 -4.30 28.42 24.88
N LEU A 44 -5.61 28.48 24.58
CA LEU A 44 -6.49 27.32 24.67
C LEU A 44 -6.24 26.35 23.53
N VAL A 45 -6.09 26.86 22.30
CA VAL A 45 -5.60 26.13 21.13
C VAL A 45 -4.28 25.44 21.47
N LEU A 46 -3.27 26.16 21.99
CA LEU A 46 -2.01 25.54 22.39
C LEU A 46 -2.20 24.36 23.37
N SER A 47 -3.09 24.50 24.35
CA SER A 47 -3.37 23.42 25.32
C SER A 47 -3.99 22.18 24.68
N VAL A 48 -4.85 22.34 23.67
CA VAL A 48 -5.45 21.26 22.88
C VAL A 48 -4.38 20.61 21.99
N PHE A 49 -3.64 21.42 21.24
CA PHE A 49 -2.70 20.98 20.22
C PHE A 49 -1.42 20.38 20.81
N ARG A 50 -1.05 20.73 22.04
CA ARG A 50 0.07 20.11 22.78
C ARG A 50 -0.11 18.59 22.95
N GLN A 51 -1.36 18.10 23.04
CA GLN A 51 -1.65 16.67 23.13
C GLN A 51 -1.81 16.01 21.76
N SER A 52 -2.37 16.73 20.78
CA SER A 52 -2.71 16.15 19.49
C SER A 52 -1.57 16.23 18.46
N GLU A 53 -0.55 17.05 18.70
CA GLU A 53 0.54 17.37 17.76
C GLU A 53 0.03 17.76 16.36
N LYS A 54 -1.18 18.33 16.29
CA LYS A 54 -1.77 18.81 15.03
C LYS A 54 -1.29 20.23 14.77
N PHE A 55 -1.33 20.65 13.52
CA PHE A 55 -0.92 21.99 13.11
C PHE A 55 -2.13 22.93 13.02
N CYS A 56 -2.06 24.08 13.70
CA CYS A 56 -3.04 25.17 13.63
C CYS A 56 -2.37 26.43 13.07
N PRO A 57 -2.52 26.74 11.76
CA PRO A 57 -1.93 27.93 11.17
C PRO A 57 -2.56 29.23 11.69
N GLU A 58 -3.84 29.21 12.06
CA GLU A 58 -4.62 30.40 12.43
C GLU A 58 -4.06 31.08 13.68
N ALA A 59 -3.68 30.31 14.69
CA ALA A 59 -3.07 30.84 15.90
C ALA A 59 -1.67 31.43 15.65
N ILE A 60 -0.85 30.80 14.80
CA ILE A 60 0.48 31.31 14.44
C ILE A 60 0.35 32.63 13.68
N VAL A 61 -0.60 32.67 12.75
CA VAL A 61 -0.93 33.86 11.99
C VAL A 61 -1.38 34.99 12.92
N PHE A 62 -2.32 34.72 13.83
CA PHE A 62 -2.79 35.71 14.79
C PHE A 62 -1.63 36.28 15.62
N ILE A 63 -0.76 35.42 16.17
CA ILE A 63 0.43 35.87 16.92
C ILE A 63 1.35 36.73 16.04
N ARG A 64 1.63 36.31 14.80
CA ARG A 64 2.44 37.10 13.86
C ARG A 64 1.82 38.48 13.60
N THR A 65 0.50 38.56 13.40
CA THR A 65 -0.19 39.84 13.17
C THR A 65 -0.08 40.79 14.35
N LEU A 66 -0.22 40.28 15.57
CA LEU A 66 -0.04 41.08 16.79
C LEU A 66 1.41 41.54 16.96
N LEU A 67 2.40 40.69 16.65
CA LEU A 67 3.81 41.07 16.68
C LEU A 67 4.11 42.18 15.67
N MET A 68 3.59 42.07 14.44
CA MET A 68 3.74 43.13 13.43
C MET A 68 3.09 44.46 13.88
N ALA A 69 1.92 44.40 14.51
CA ALA A 69 1.24 45.57 15.06
C ALA A 69 2.00 46.22 16.24
N ALA A 70 2.78 45.44 16.98
CA ALA A 70 3.66 45.95 18.03
C ALA A 70 4.95 46.59 17.46
N THR A 71 5.50 46.04 16.37
CA THR A 71 6.72 46.58 15.74
C THR A 71 6.48 47.93 15.05
N GLY A 72 5.21 48.32 14.81
CA GLY A 72 4.86 49.57 14.13
C GLY A 72 5.27 49.59 12.65
N ARG A 73 5.51 48.41 12.06
CA ARG A 73 5.87 48.29 10.65
C ARG A 73 4.67 48.66 9.78
N LYS A 74 4.86 49.62 8.86
CA LYS A 74 4.03 49.65 7.66
C LYS A 74 4.35 48.37 6.86
N PRO A 75 3.35 47.64 6.35
CA PRO A 75 3.59 46.41 5.60
C PRO A 75 4.53 46.74 4.45
N ALA A 76 5.74 46.19 4.49
CA ALA A 76 6.72 46.40 3.43
C ALA A 76 6.12 45.86 2.13
N SER A 77 6.09 46.71 1.12
CA SER A 77 5.67 46.36 -0.22
C SER A 77 6.51 45.19 -0.74
N SER A 78 5.83 44.22 -1.35
CA SER A 78 6.28 43.29 -2.40
C SER A 78 6.90 41.91 -2.09
N GLU A 79 7.40 41.56 -0.90
CA GLU A 79 8.05 40.22 -0.72
C GLU A 79 7.36 39.26 0.28
N GLU A 80 6.66 39.75 1.30
CA GLU A 80 5.93 38.88 2.26
C GLU A 80 4.53 38.47 1.78
N SER A 81 4.11 38.95 0.61
CA SER A 81 2.75 38.84 0.07
C SER A 81 2.38 37.46 -0.48
N GLN A 82 3.33 36.57 -0.72
CA GLN A 82 3.04 35.30 -1.42
C GLN A 82 2.35 34.24 -0.54
N ILE A 83 2.45 34.33 0.79
CA ILE A 83 1.84 33.33 1.71
C ILE A 83 0.39 33.72 2.08
N TYR A 84 0.01 35.00 1.96
CA TYR A 84 -1.22 35.54 2.55
C TYR A 84 -2.20 36.15 1.56
N HIS A 85 -2.08 35.87 0.27
CA HIS A 85 -2.96 36.43 -0.76
C HIS A 85 -4.48 36.17 -0.54
N LEU A 86 -4.83 35.25 0.36
CA LEU A 86 -6.21 34.88 0.71
C LEU A 86 -6.70 35.48 2.04
N MET A 87 -5.87 36.24 2.73
CA MET A 87 -6.18 36.77 4.05
C MET A 87 -6.00 38.28 4.05
N GLU A 88 -7.12 38.99 4.11
CA GLU A 88 -7.13 40.44 4.31
C GLU A 88 -6.60 40.73 5.73
N LEU A 89 -5.27 40.78 5.87
CA LEU A 89 -4.64 41.39 7.02
C LEU A 89 -4.96 42.87 6.97
N LYS A 90 -6.10 43.26 7.55
CA LYS A 90 -6.39 44.67 7.82
C LYS A 90 -5.21 45.19 8.62
N PRO A 91 -4.56 46.29 8.21
CA PRO A 91 -3.47 46.87 8.96
C PRO A 91 -4.02 47.25 10.33
N LEU A 92 -3.73 46.41 11.33
CA LEU A 92 -3.96 46.78 12.71
C LEU A 92 -3.04 47.98 12.93
N GLY A 93 -3.61 49.11 13.33
CA GLY A 93 -2.81 50.29 13.66
C GLY A 93 -1.82 49.98 14.78
N ASN A 94 -1.13 51.01 15.28
CA ASN A 94 -0.17 50.92 16.38
C ASN A 94 -0.85 50.63 17.75
N LEU A 95 -1.87 49.76 17.79
CA LEU A 95 -2.68 49.42 18.97
C LEU A 95 -1.85 48.74 20.07
N LEU A 96 -0.75 48.10 19.72
CA LEU A 96 0.13 47.36 20.63
C LEU A 96 1.52 48.02 20.82
N CYS A 97 1.78 49.17 20.21
CA CYS A 97 3.04 49.87 20.42
C CYS A 97 3.12 50.38 21.87
N ILE A 98 4.23 50.09 22.54
CA ILE A 98 4.51 50.59 23.90
C ILE A 98 5.17 51.96 23.74
N HIS A 99 4.53 52.99 24.31
CA HIS A 99 5.03 54.36 24.20
C HIS A 99 5.78 54.79 25.46
N ASN A 100 5.38 54.29 26.64
CA ASN A 100 6.01 54.61 27.93
C ASN A 100 6.77 53.42 28.52
N HIS A 101 7.75 53.70 29.39
CA HIS A 101 8.45 52.66 30.13
C HIS A 101 7.51 51.95 31.12
N VAL A 102 7.40 50.62 30.96
CA VAL A 102 6.63 49.75 31.86
C VAL A 102 7.59 49.03 32.80
N ASN A 103 7.39 49.18 34.11
CA ASN A 103 8.29 48.64 35.14
C ASN A 103 7.91 47.23 35.58
N GLU A 104 6.62 46.86 35.53
CA GLU A 104 6.13 45.57 36.03
C GLU A 104 5.20 44.90 35.02
N ILE A 105 5.43 43.60 34.78
CA ILE A 105 4.60 42.78 33.90
C ILE A 105 3.68 41.94 34.78
N SER A 106 2.41 42.32 34.85
CA SER A 106 1.39 41.58 35.59
C SER A 106 0.82 40.43 34.74
N PRO A 107 0.57 39.24 35.31
CA PRO A 107 -0.18 38.20 34.60
C PRO A 107 -1.61 38.69 34.31
N LEU A 108 -2.08 38.44 33.09
CA LEU A 108 -3.43 38.80 32.68
C LEU A 108 -4.45 37.88 33.37
N ASN A 109 -5.34 38.46 34.17
CA ASN A 109 -6.50 37.74 34.70
C ASN A 109 -7.66 37.84 33.69
N PHE A 110 -7.86 36.78 32.92
CA PHE A 110 -8.88 36.75 31.87
C PHE A 110 -10.30 37.02 32.38
N PHE A 111 -10.66 36.53 33.57
CA PHE A 111 -11.98 36.75 34.14
C PHE A 111 -12.23 38.24 34.39
N LEU A 112 -11.25 38.91 34.99
CA LEU A 112 -11.30 40.36 35.22
C LEU A 112 -11.43 41.12 33.89
N LEU A 113 -10.72 40.71 32.84
CA LEU A 113 -10.76 41.39 31.55
C LEU A 113 -12.11 41.25 30.84
N MET A 114 -12.83 40.15 31.06
CA MET A 114 -14.14 39.91 30.44
C MET A 114 -15.29 40.63 31.15
N ASP A 115 -15.14 40.89 32.44
CA ASP A 115 -16.12 41.64 33.24
C ASP A 115 -16.02 43.16 33.01
N MET A 116 -14.92 43.64 32.42
CA MET A 116 -14.70 45.04 32.11
C MET A 116 -15.47 45.49 30.86
N PRO A 117 -15.95 46.74 30.80
CA PRO A 117 -16.61 47.29 29.62
C PRO A 117 -15.62 47.45 28.46
N ASP A 118 -16.12 47.37 27.22
CA ASP A 118 -15.33 47.43 25.98
C ASP A 118 -14.46 48.70 25.89
N ASP A 119 -15.01 49.84 26.32
CA ASP A 119 -14.35 51.15 26.26
C ASP A 119 -13.44 51.45 27.45
N SER A 120 -13.07 50.44 28.26
CA SER A 120 -12.25 50.69 29.43
C SER A 120 -10.86 51.22 29.04
N SER A 121 -10.41 52.28 29.72
CA SER A 121 -9.09 52.88 29.52
C SER A 121 -7.94 51.90 29.79
N PHE A 122 -8.21 50.84 30.56
CA PHE A 122 -7.29 49.76 30.87
C PHE A 122 -6.70 49.11 29.61
N PHE A 123 -7.53 48.88 28.58
CA PHE A 123 -7.08 48.27 27.32
C PHE A 123 -6.13 49.13 26.50
N SER A 124 -6.06 50.43 26.80
CA SER A 124 -5.13 51.36 26.15
C SER A 124 -3.85 51.57 26.95
N THR A 125 -3.74 50.99 28.15
CA THR A 125 -2.54 51.12 28.99
C THR A 125 -1.36 50.34 28.44
N ASP A 126 -0.17 50.91 28.56
CA ASP A 126 1.06 50.24 28.14
C ASP A 126 1.36 49.00 29.00
N ASN A 127 0.92 48.98 30.27
CA ASN A 127 1.00 47.80 31.14
C ASN A 127 0.20 46.61 30.58
N PHE A 128 -1.02 46.85 30.08
CA PHE A 128 -1.82 45.83 29.42
C PHE A 128 -1.13 45.33 28.15
N ARG A 129 -0.63 46.23 27.30
CA ARG A 129 0.11 45.86 26.07
C ARG A 129 1.33 45.00 26.36
N ALA A 130 2.14 45.39 27.35
CA ALA A 130 3.31 44.63 27.78
C ALA A 130 2.93 43.24 28.32
N SER A 131 1.85 43.16 29.08
CA SER A 131 1.34 41.89 29.64
C SER A 131 0.82 40.96 28.55
N VAL A 132 0.07 41.49 27.57
CA VAL A 132 -0.37 40.74 26.38
C VAL A 132 0.84 40.21 25.60
N LEU A 133 1.82 41.07 25.30
CA LEU A 133 3.02 40.66 24.58
C LEU A 133 3.80 39.57 25.32
N ALA A 134 3.90 39.65 26.66
CA ALA A 134 4.50 38.59 27.46
C ALA A 134 3.79 37.25 27.24
N THR A 135 2.45 37.24 27.35
CA THR A 135 1.65 36.02 27.14
C THR A 135 1.73 35.51 25.70
N MET A 136 1.86 36.38 24.70
CA MET A 136 2.06 36.01 23.29
C MET A 136 3.42 35.35 23.07
N ILE A 137 4.49 35.88 23.66
CA ILE A 137 5.82 35.28 23.55
C ILE A 137 5.86 33.92 24.28
N ASP A 138 5.22 33.82 25.45
CA ASP A 138 5.15 32.56 26.20
C ASP A 138 4.30 31.49 25.46
N THR A 139 3.18 31.88 24.86
CA THR A 139 2.35 30.96 24.02
C THR A 139 3.08 30.58 22.74
N LEU A 140 3.76 31.51 22.07
CA LEU A 140 4.60 31.24 20.92
C LEU A 140 5.70 30.24 21.25
N ARG A 141 6.40 30.41 22.38
CA ARG A 141 7.39 29.45 22.86
C ARG A 141 6.78 28.05 22.99
N GLY A 142 5.59 27.95 23.56
CA GLY A 142 4.86 26.68 23.65
C GLY A 142 4.55 26.05 22.29
N PHE A 143 4.17 26.85 21.28
CA PHE A 143 4.00 26.35 19.90
C PHE A 143 5.31 25.88 19.29
N VAL A 144 6.39 26.64 19.48
CA VAL A 144 7.73 26.29 18.99
C VAL A 144 8.22 24.96 19.61
N ASP A 145 7.91 24.71 20.88
CA ASP A 145 8.23 23.43 21.54
C ASP A 145 7.36 22.28 21.06
N SER A 146 6.07 22.52 20.87
CA SER A 146 5.13 21.51 20.37
C SER A 146 5.38 21.13 18.91
N TYR A 147 5.85 22.07 18.09
CA TYR A 147 6.00 21.90 16.64
C TYR A 147 7.42 21.47 16.20
N ASN A 148 8.27 21.05 17.13
CA ASN A 148 9.64 20.62 16.86
C ASN A 148 9.77 19.42 15.89
N LYS A 149 8.69 18.67 15.66
CA LYS A 149 8.72 17.48 14.79
C LYS A 149 8.41 17.80 13.32
N PHE A 150 7.89 18.99 13.02
CA PHE A 150 7.47 19.32 11.67
C PHE A 150 8.67 19.60 10.75
N SER A 151 8.67 19.01 9.56
CA SER A 151 9.70 19.25 8.56
C SER A 151 9.67 20.66 7.98
N SER A 152 8.54 21.36 8.06
CA SER A 152 8.32 22.74 7.63
C SER A 152 8.54 23.77 8.76
N PHE A 153 9.19 23.38 9.85
CA PHE A 153 9.44 24.26 10.99
C PHE A 153 10.19 25.55 10.61
N PRO A 154 11.29 25.51 9.82
CA PRO A 154 12.02 26.72 9.43
C PRO A 154 11.14 27.74 8.69
N GLU A 155 10.31 27.28 7.77
CA GLU A 155 9.46 28.14 6.93
C GLU A 155 8.40 28.86 7.76
N ILE A 156 7.92 28.23 8.83
CA ILE A 156 6.87 28.78 9.68
C ILE A 156 7.45 29.81 10.66
N PHE A 157 8.58 29.49 11.31
CA PHE A 157 9.07 30.25 12.46
C PHE A 157 10.22 31.23 12.16
N LEU A 158 10.99 31.05 11.07
CA LEU A 158 12.05 32.02 10.71
C LEU A 158 11.51 33.44 10.45
N PRO A 159 10.36 33.65 9.77
CA PRO A 159 9.77 34.98 9.63
C PRO A 159 9.33 35.59 10.97
N ILE A 160 9.05 34.75 11.98
CA ILE A 160 8.66 35.21 13.31
C ILE A 160 9.90 35.55 14.14
N SER A 161 11.01 34.82 13.97
CA SER A 161 12.26 35.12 14.68
C SER A 161 12.85 36.46 14.26
N SER A 162 12.76 36.83 12.98
CA SER A 162 13.15 38.18 12.52
C SER A 162 12.29 39.27 13.18
N LEU A 163 10.97 39.09 13.23
CA LEU A 163 10.06 40.02 13.91
C LEU A 163 10.35 40.14 15.41
N LEU A 164 10.67 39.04 16.10
CA LEU A 164 11.04 39.07 17.52
C LEU A 164 12.34 39.83 17.78
N LEU A 165 13.33 39.70 16.89
CA LEU A 165 14.60 40.43 17.01
C LEU A 165 14.39 41.93 16.79
N GLU A 166 13.53 42.32 15.86
CA GLU A 166 13.16 43.72 15.61
C GLU A 166 12.39 44.32 16.80
N LEU A 167 11.45 43.57 17.38
CA LEU A 167 10.77 43.97 18.62
C LEU A 167 11.76 44.18 19.76
N ALA A 168 12.76 43.31 19.88
CA ALA A 168 13.81 43.44 20.90
C ALA A 168 14.75 44.64 20.69
N GLN A 169 14.78 45.24 19.50
CA GLN A 169 15.55 46.45 19.19
C GLN A 169 14.81 47.74 19.55
N GLN A 170 13.51 47.68 19.86
CA GLN A 170 12.76 48.87 20.26
C GLN A 170 13.18 49.37 21.65
N ASP A 171 13.42 50.68 21.77
CA ASP A 171 13.91 51.32 23.00
C ASP A 171 12.90 51.26 24.15
N ASN A 172 11.61 51.28 23.84
CA ASN A 172 10.52 51.36 24.82
C ASN A 172 10.13 50.00 25.42
N LEU A 173 10.75 48.90 24.98
CA LEU A 173 10.40 47.55 25.44
C LEU A 173 11.08 47.25 26.81
N PRO A 174 10.31 46.81 27.82
CA PRO A 174 10.84 46.35 29.11
C PRO A 174 11.94 45.29 28.96
N GLY A 175 12.98 45.37 29.78
CA GLY A 175 14.13 44.46 29.72
C GLY A 175 13.74 42.97 29.77
N ALA A 176 12.83 42.60 30.68
CA ALA A 176 12.34 41.23 30.78
C ALA A 176 11.65 40.71 29.50
N LEU A 177 10.90 41.57 28.80
CA LEU A 177 10.29 41.21 27.50
C LEU A 177 11.34 41.09 26.41
N ARG A 178 12.34 41.97 26.41
CA ARG A 178 13.45 41.96 25.47
C ARG A 178 14.24 40.65 25.56
N ASP A 179 14.53 40.22 26.78
CA ASP A 179 15.25 38.97 27.04
C ASP A 179 14.41 37.76 26.63
N LYS A 180 13.12 37.72 26.99
CA LYS A 180 12.19 36.66 26.53
C LYS A 180 12.11 36.58 25.01
N SER A 181 12.00 37.71 24.30
CA SER A 181 11.97 37.75 22.83
C SER A 181 13.25 37.22 22.22
N LYS A 182 14.42 37.61 22.76
CA LYS A 182 15.73 37.12 22.32
C LYS A 182 15.87 35.62 22.56
N ASP A 183 15.44 35.13 23.72
CA ASP A 183 15.51 33.71 24.07
C ASP A 183 14.69 32.86 23.09
N VAL A 184 13.45 33.27 22.80
CA VAL A 184 12.57 32.57 21.84
C VAL A 184 13.14 32.65 20.42
N ALA A 185 13.65 33.80 19.99
CA ALA A 185 14.29 33.94 18.69
C ALA A 185 15.53 33.04 18.54
N GLN A 186 16.37 32.97 19.57
CA GLN A 186 17.53 32.06 19.59
C GLN A 186 17.11 30.60 19.56
N LEU A 187 16.05 30.23 20.30
CA LEU A 187 15.51 28.88 20.32
C LEU A 187 14.99 28.47 18.94
N ILE A 188 14.26 29.35 18.24
CA ILE A 188 13.81 29.13 16.85
C ILE A 188 15.01 28.92 15.92
N ASN A 189 16.02 29.79 15.99
CA ASN A 189 17.19 29.70 15.11
C ASN A 189 17.98 28.40 15.33
N LYS A 190 18.17 27.97 16.59
CA LYS A 190 18.82 26.70 16.91
C LYS A 190 18.08 25.52 16.27
N LYS A 191 16.77 25.43 16.49
CA LYS A 191 15.92 24.37 15.90
C LYS A 191 15.92 24.44 14.37
N ALA A 192 15.86 25.63 13.78
CA ALA A 192 15.90 25.79 12.33
C ALA A 192 17.19 25.21 11.73
N VAL A 193 18.36 25.45 12.35
CA VAL A 193 19.64 24.86 11.93
C VAL A 193 19.61 23.33 12.03
N GLU A 194 19.08 22.77 13.11
CA GLU A 194 18.89 21.32 13.27
C GLU A 194 18.00 20.75 12.15
N HIS A 195 16.89 21.41 11.82
CA HIS A 195 16.03 20.99 10.72
C HIS A 195 16.71 21.10 9.35
N HIS A 196 17.48 22.15 9.09
CA HIS A 196 18.22 22.30 7.84
C HIS A 196 19.26 21.19 7.65
N THR A 197 19.96 20.78 8.71
CA THR A 197 20.96 19.70 8.64
C THR A 197 20.33 18.32 8.42
N LEU A 198 19.15 18.07 8.99
CA LEU A 198 18.43 16.80 8.85
C LEU A 198 17.52 16.71 7.60
N ARG A 199 17.34 17.82 6.87
CA ARG A 199 16.33 17.91 5.81
C ARG A 199 16.63 16.98 4.63
N GLN A 200 15.63 16.22 4.23
CA GLN A 200 15.68 15.37 3.04
C GLN A 200 14.60 15.78 2.03
N PRO A 201 14.83 15.59 0.72
CA PRO A 201 13.82 15.85 -0.29
C PRO A 201 12.63 14.89 -0.14
N LEU A 202 11.42 15.41 -0.34
CA LEU A 202 10.17 14.65 -0.18
C LEU A 202 10.05 13.55 -1.24
N GLN A 203 9.73 12.32 -0.81
CA GLN A 203 9.51 11.18 -1.70
C GLN A 203 8.09 10.63 -1.57
N MET A 204 7.10 11.38 -2.10
CA MET A 204 5.67 11.05 -1.94
C MET A 204 5.24 9.74 -2.61
N ARG A 205 5.90 9.35 -3.70
CA ARG A 205 5.47 8.23 -4.56
C ARG A 205 6.30 6.97 -4.38
N ARG A 206 6.67 6.65 -3.13
CA ARG A 206 7.29 5.37 -2.79
C ARG A 206 6.21 4.30 -2.65
N GLN A 207 5.89 3.61 -3.73
CA GLN A 207 5.00 2.45 -3.69
C GLN A 207 5.81 1.18 -3.45
N LYS A 208 5.38 0.34 -2.52
CA LYS A 208 5.93 -1.02 -2.41
C LYS A 208 5.53 -1.80 -3.67
N PRO A 209 6.45 -2.50 -4.34
CA PRO A 209 6.11 -3.30 -5.51
C PRO A 209 5.06 -4.34 -5.12
N VAL A 210 4.02 -4.49 -5.94
CA VAL A 210 2.97 -5.49 -5.71
C VAL A 210 3.61 -6.87 -5.86
N PRO A 211 3.47 -7.77 -4.87
CA PRO A 211 4.00 -9.12 -4.98
C PRO A 211 3.32 -9.88 -6.13
N LEU A 212 4.06 -10.78 -6.77
CA LEU A 212 3.51 -11.66 -7.79
C LEU A 212 2.35 -12.47 -7.20
N LYS A 213 1.26 -12.61 -7.96
CA LYS A 213 0.12 -13.43 -7.55
C LYS A 213 0.55 -14.89 -7.47
N LEU A 214 0.55 -15.43 -6.26
CA LEU A 214 0.78 -16.85 -6.03
C LEU A 214 -0.49 -17.63 -6.42
N LEU A 215 -0.31 -18.71 -7.16
CA LEU A 215 -1.39 -19.63 -7.51
C LEU A 215 -1.19 -20.93 -6.74
N ASN A 216 -2.28 -21.48 -6.21
CA ASN A 216 -2.22 -22.76 -5.53
C ASN A 216 -2.11 -23.87 -6.59
N PRO A 217 -1.10 -24.75 -6.49
CA PRO A 217 -0.98 -25.87 -7.41
C PRO A 217 -2.18 -26.81 -7.23
N LYS A 218 -2.74 -27.28 -8.35
CA LYS A 218 -3.78 -28.30 -8.34
C LYS A 218 -3.13 -29.67 -8.35
N PHE A 219 -3.19 -30.37 -7.22
CA PHE A 219 -2.72 -31.73 -7.09
C PHE A 219 -3.64 -32.51 -6.15
N GLU A 220 -3.50 -33.83 -6.13
CA GLU A 220 -4.19 -34.70 -5.19
C GLU A 220 -3.21 -35.15 -4.12
N GLU A 221 -3.60 -35.07 -2.85
CA GLU A 221 -2.73 -35.44 -1.74
C GLU A 221 -2.35 -36.93 -1.76
N ASN A 222 -3.27 -37.81 -2.18
CA ASN A 222 -3.08 -39.26 -2.23
C ASN A 222 -3.00 -39.78 -3.67
N TYR A 223 -2.03 -39.27 -4.45
CA TYR A 223 -1.85 -39.67 -5.84
C TYR A 223 -1.34 -41.12 -5.97
N VAL A 224 -2.06 -41.93 -6.74
CA VAL A 224 -1.74 -43.31 -7.08
C VAL A 224 -1.69 -43.45 -8.59
N LYS A 225 -0.52 -43.84 -9.11
CA LYS A 225 -0.30 -44.02 -10.55
C LYS A 225 -1.28 -45.06 -11.12
N GLY A 226 -2.06 -44.67 -12.13
CA GLY A 226 -3.00 -45.55 -12.83
C GLY A 226 -4.44 -45.52 -12.32
N ARG A 227 -4.73 -44.77 -11.25
CA ARG A 227 -6.10 -44.46 -10.81
C ARG A 227 -6.64 -43.27 -11.61
N ASP A 228 -7.91 -43.36 -12.01
CA ASP A 228 -8.65 -42.22 -12.59
C ASP A 228 -9.24 -41.37 -11.47
N TYR A 229 -8.96 -40.08 -11.49
CA TYR A 229 -9.44 -39.09 -10.51
C TYR A 229 -10.43 -38.09 -11.14
N ASP A 230 -11.17 -38.53 -12.17
CA ASP A 230 -12.24 -37.74 -12.76
C ASP A 230 -13.32 -37.46 -11.69
N PRO A 231 -13.70 -36.19 -11.44
CA PRO A 231 -14.74 -35.87 -10.46
C PRO A 231 -16.10 -36.48 -10.86
N ASP A 232 -16.35 -36.66 -12.15
CA ASP A 232 -17.60 -37.23 -12.67
C ASP A 232 -17.53 -38.77 -12.69
N ARG A 233 -18.16 -39.40 -11.69
CA ARG A 233 -18.16 -40.88 -11.52
C ARG A 233 -18.69 -41.63 -12.73
N GLU A 234 -19.81 -41.19 -13.31
CA GLU A 234 -20.39 -41.84 -14.48
C GLU A 234 -19.45 -41.84 -15.70
N ARG A 235 -18.63 -40.79 -15.84
CA ARG A 235 -17.67 -40.68 -16.95
C ARG A 235 -16.50 -41.63 -16.72
N ALA A 236 -16.01 -41.74 -15.49
CA ALA A 236 -14.98 -42.69 -15.11
C ALA A 236 -15.43 -44.15 -15.32
N GLU A 237 -16.63 -44.50 -14.89
CA GLU A 237 -17.19 -45.86 -15.03
C GLU A 237 -17.38 -46.24 -16.50
N ARG A 238 -17.95 -45.35 -17.32
CA ARG A 238 -18.08 -45.59 -18.76
C ARG A 238 -16.74 -45.82 -19.44
N ARG A 239 -15.70 -45.07 -19.08
CA ARG A 239 -14.33 -45.28 -19.60
C ARG A 239 -13.76 -46.63 -19.13
N LYS A 240 -13.95 -46.99 -17.86
CA LYS A 240 -13.53 -48.28 -17.29
C LYS A 240 -14.16 -49.45 -18.04
N LEU A 241 -15.48 -49.43 -18.25
CA LEU A 241 -16.21 -50.47 -18.98
C LEU A 241 -15.74 -50.59 -20.43
N ARG A 242 -15.55 -49.47 -21.14
CA ARG A 242 -15.01 -49.47 -22.50
C ARG A 242 -13.61 -50.08 -22.58
N LYS A 243 -12.76 -49.81 -21.59
CA LYS A 243 -11.41 -50.38 -21.51
C LYS A 243 -11.45 -51.89 -21.32
N LEU A 244 -12.31 -52.39 -20.43
CA LEU A 244 -12.51 -53.82 -20.20
C LEU A 244 -12.99 -54.52 -21.48
N LEU A 245 -14.04 -53.99 -22.12
CA LEU A 245 -14.57 -54.55 -23.37
C LEU A 245 -13.47 -54.65 -24.45
N LYS A 246 -12.65 -53.62 -24.60
CA LYS A 246 -11.55 -53.64 -25.59
C LYS A 246 -10.45 -54.64 -25.23
N GLN A 247 -10.15 -54.84 -23.94
CA GLN A 247 -9.17 -55.83 -23.49
C GLN A 247 -9.68 -57.25 -23.73
N GLU A 248 -10.92 -57.54 -23.34
CA GLU A 248 -11.58 -58.83 -23.55
C GLU A 248 -11.71 -59.16 -25.03
N ALA A 249 -12.19 -58.21 -25.85
CA ALA A 249 -12.30 -58.41 -27.29
C ALA A 249 -10.94 -58.71 -27.95
N LYS A 250 -9.86 -58.03 -27.50
CA LYS A 250 -8.49 -58.32 -27.97
C LYS A 250 -7.99 -59.68 -27.49
N GLY A 251 -8.30 -60.07 -26.26
CA GLY A 251 -7.95 -61.38 -25.70
C GLY A 251 -8.62 -62.51 -26.47
N ALA A 252 -9.94 -62.43 -26.63
CA ALA A 252 -10.73 -63.40 -27.40
C ALA A 252 -10.24 -63.52 -28.85
N ALA A 253 -9.98 -62.39 -29.52
CA ALA A 253 -9.45 -62.41 -30.88
C ALA A 253 -8.05 -63.03 -30.97
N ARG A 254 -7.22 -62.95 -29.93
CA ARG A 254 -5.91 -63.61 -29.89
C ARG A 254 -6.03 -65.11 -29.71
N GLU A 255 -6.90 -65.57 -28.82
CA GLU A 255 -7.14 -67.01 -28.62
C GLU A 255 -7.73 -67.64 -29.88
N LEU A 256 -8.74 -67.02 -30.51
CA LEU A 256 -9.29 -67.51 -31.78
C LEU A 256 -8.24 -67.63 -32.89
N ARG A 257 -7.25 -66.73 -32.93
CA ARG A 257 -6.14 -66.83 -33.89
C ARG A 257 -5.23 -68.01 -33.59
N LYS A 258 -4.91 -68.27 -32.32
CA LYS A 258 -4.13 -69.44 -31.91
C LYS A 258 -4.86 -70.74 -32.23
N ASP A 259 -6.16 -70.80 -31.93
CA ASP A 259 -7.01 -71.96 -32.24
C ASP A 259 -7.06 -72.22 -33.75
N ASN A 260 -7.20 -71.17 -34.56
CA ASN A 260 -7.15 -71.30 -36.02
C ASN A 260 -5.81 -71.83 -36.52
N HIS A 261 -4.69 -71.35 -35.98
CA HIS A 261 -3.37 -71.89 -36.33
C HIS A 261 -3.23 -73.36 -35.92
N PHE A 262 -3.68 -73.71 -34.72
CA PHE A 262 -3.66 -75.08 -34.24
C PHE A 262 -4.50 -76.03 -35.10
N ILE A 263 -5.75 -75.65 -35.43
CA ILE A 263 -6.63 -76.42 -36.32
C ILE A 263 -6.00 -76.59 -37.70
N LEU A 264 -5.34 -75.54 -38.21
CA LEU A 264 -4.68 -75.59 -39.51
C LEU A 264 -3.52 -76.60 -39.51
N GLU A 265 -2.66 -76.60 -38.49
CA GLU A 265 -1.58 -77.58 -38.33
C GLU A 265 -2.11 -79.02 -38.23
N VAL A 266 -3.18 -79.25 -37.47
CA VAL A 266 -3.82 -80.57 -37.36
C VAL A 266 -4.34 -81.03 -38.73
N LYS A 267 -5.04 -80.16 -39.46
CA LYS A 267 -5.54 -80.46 -40.81
C LYS A 267 -4.43 -80.69 -41.83
N GLU A 268 -3.28 -80.03 -41.68
CA GLU A 268 -2.11 -80.25 -42.54
C GLU A 268 -1.49 -81.62 -42.27
N LYS A 269 -1.32 -82.01 -41.01
CA LYS A 269 -0.87 -83.37 -40.64
C LYS A 269 -1.81 -84.45 -41.18
N GLU A 270 -3.13 -84.28 -41.03
CA GLU A 270 -4.12 -85.21 -41.58
C GLU A 270 -4.12 -85.24 -43.12
N ARG A 271 -3.77 -84.14 -43.79
CA ARG A 271 -3.63 -84.12 -45.26
C ARG A 271 -2.35 -84.83 -45.70
N ALA A 272 -1.23 -84.56 -45.04
CA ALA A 272 0.06 -85.20 -45.32
C ALA A 272 -0.04 -86.74 -45.17
N LEU A 273 -0.62 -87.23 -44.06
CA LEU A 273 -0.86 -88.66 -43.86
C LEU A 273 -1.72 -89.27 -44.98
N ARG A 274 -2.79 -88.60 -45.40
CA ARG A 274 -3.64 -89.06 -46.51
C ARG A 274 -2.92 -89.04 -47.86
N GLU A 275 -2.02 -88.08 -48.08
CA GLU A 275 -1.20 -88.01 -49.29
C GLU A 275 -0.13 -89.10 -49.30
N GLU A 276 0.54 -89.36 -48.17
CA GLU A 276 1.46 -90.49 -47.99
C GLU A 276 0.75 -91.82 -48.29
N GLU A 277 -0.42 -92.07 -47.68
CA GLU A 277 -1.23 -93.25 -47.96
C GLU A 277 -1.60 -93.38 -49.46
N ARG A 278 -1.91 -92.26 -50.13
CA ARG A 278 -2.21 -92.26 -51.58
C ARG A 278 -0.98 -92.55 -52.41
N VAL A 279 0.16 -91.95 -52.09
CA VAL A 279 1.44 -92.15 -52.80
C VAL A 279 1.90 -93.59 -52.61
N GLU A 280 1.80 -94.16 -51.41
CA GLU A 280 2.10 -95.58 -51.17
C GLU A 280 1.20 -96.50 -52.00
N LYS A 281 -0.13 -96.26 -52.00
CA LYS A 281 -1.08 -97.03 -52.82
C LYS A 281 -0.75 -96.91 -54.31
N TYR A 282 -0.47 -95.71 -54.80
CA TYR A 282 -0.08 -95.47 -56.18
C TYR A 282 1.27 -96.12 -56.54
N GLY A 283 2.25 -96.03 -55.63
CA GLY A 283 3.56 -96.65 -55.78
C GLY A 283 3.47 -98.17 -55.87
N LYS A 284 2.68 -98.81 -55.00
CA LYS A 284 2.36 -100.25 -55.07
C LYS A 284 1.73 -100.60 -56.42
N ALA A 285 0.75 -99.83 -56.88
CA ALA A 285 0.11 -100.05 -58.18
C ALA A 285 1.10 -99.87 -59.36
N ARG A 286 1.99 -98.87 -59.31
CA ARG A 286 2.98 -98.61 -60.36
C ARG A 286 4.09 -99.66 -60.38
N ALA A 287 4.57 -100.10 -59.23
CA ALA A 287 5.54 -101.18 -59.11
C ALA A 287 4.97 -102.46 -59.75
N PHE A 288 3.71 -102.79 -59.45
CA PHE A 288 2.99 -103.89 -60.08
C PHE A 288 2.94 -103.75 -61.62
N LEU A 289 2.63 -102.56 -62.15
CA LEU A 289 2.66 -102.31 -63.60
C LEU A 289 4.07 -102.44 -64.21
N GLN A 290 5.11 -101.97 -63.52
CA GLN A 290 6.49 -102.08 -63.98
C GLN A 290 6.99 -103.53 -63.98
N GLU A 291 6.60 -104.32 -62.99
CA GLU A 291 6.86 -105.77 -62.99
C GLU A 291 6.22 -106.43 -64.22
N GLN A 292 4.98 -106.08 -64.56
CA GLN A 292 4.35 -106.55 -65.81
C GLN A 292 5.13 -106.13 -67.06
N GLU A 293 5.56 -104.86 -67.14
CA GLU A 293 6.33 -104.35 -68.28
C GLU A 293 7.71 -105.03 -68.39
N HIS A 294 8.40 -105.25 -67.27
CA HIS A 294 9.67 -105.97 -67.22
C HIS A 294 9.50 -107.44 -67.65
N ALA A 295 8.47 -108.13 -67.16
CA ALA A 295 8.13 -109.48 -67.62
C ALA A 295 7.88 -109.53 -69.14
N PHE A 296 7.27 -108.48 -69.70
CA PHE A 296 7.09 -108.33 -71.15
C PHE A 296 8.41 -108.11 -71.90
N LYS A 297 9.26 -107.17 -71.46
CA LYS A 297 10.54 -106.82 -72.14
C LYS A 297 11.63 -107.88 -72.02
N SER A 298 11.72 -108.56 -70.88
CA SER A 298 12.68 -109.64 -70.63
C SER A 298 12.39 -110.90 -71.46
N GLY A 299 11.23 -110.96 -72.12
CA GLY A 299 10.88 -112.07 -73.00
C GLY A 299 10.40 -113.31 -72.27
N GLN A 300 10.10 -113.22 -70.97
CA GLN A 300 9.31 -114.25 -70.26
C GLN A 300 7.94 -114.46 -70.90
N LEU A 301 7.43 -113.44 -71.60
CA LEU A 301 6.22 -113.51 -72.45
C LEU A 301 6.51 -113.80 -73.94
N GLY A 302 7.74 -114.21 -74.30
CA GLY A 302 8.13 -114.70 -75.63
C GLY A 302 8.54 -113.59 -76.64
N LYS A 303 9.85 -113.41 -76.88
CA LYS A 303 10.33 -112.59 -78.00
C LYS A 303 10.16 -113.36 -79.32
N GLY A 304 9.31 -112.86 -80.21
CA GLY A 304 9.20 -113.32 -81.59
C GLY A 304 10.55 -113.25 -82.33
N ARG A 305 11.18 -114.41 -82.52
CA ARG A 305 12.39 -114.61 -83.34
C ARG A 305 12.17 -114.06 -84.76
N LYS A 306 12.96 -113.07 -85.18
CA LYS A 306 13.22 -112.84 -86.62
C LYS A 306 14.18 -113.93 -87.12
N ARG A 307 13.63 -114.88 -87.89
CA ARG A 307 14.35 -115.94 -88.60
C ARG A 307 15.27 -115.33 -89.68
N ARG A 308 16.52 -115.81 -89.77
CA ARG A 308 17.42 -115.62 -90.91
C ARG A 308 17.00 -116.53 -92.08
N ARG A 309 16.86 -115.96 -93.27
CA ARG A 309 17.43 -116.42 -94.54
C ARG A 309 17.49 -115.22 -95.48
#